data_AF-A0A937E1T5-F1
#
_entry.id   AF-A0A937E1T5-F1
#
_cell.length_a   1.000
_cell.length_b   1.000
_cell.length_c   1.000
_cell.angle_alpha   90.00
_cell.angle_beta   90.00
_cell.angle_gamma   90.00
#
_symmetry.space_group_name_H-M   'P 1'
#
loop_
_entity.id
_entity.type
_entity.pdbx_description
1 polymer ?
#
loop_
_entity_poly.entity_id
_entity_poly.type
_entity_poly.pdbx_seq_one_letter_code
_entity_poly.pdbx_strand_id
1 'polypeptide(L)'
;MLITMLMSLILGGQAGAASSAGEPCDDLDGLPWDRFGDHVCVLARRGVKPAEQEASEGVEAYRAFFSDGYGRSMPTLSFERRPGQPPLAVIYFTPDRRLEAPVPAEVWADVRRQALYADRELVPIEADEPFLCLHPWTSTVEIVNAPQRAMEPEPVRSRQSVGCKADLTHQFSWSLARAAMPLFPACDRLDPEYYRNEVSRFEACGNLTGDVIAAADVMNAIGHRNFDFNVVDDGRVSWIWWLGSSRTAHLQWDDEPPLVGIADIGTFLEEKDGQLEALWGYVGTVHGDTATTAQVTGVITYQQDTPTHRVSFEASYTQVWGLSPYSGQWELESWIVEPFQSTGSYEL
;
A
#
# COMPACT_ATOMS: atom_id res chain seq x y z
N MET A 1 -19.18 33.59 61.95
CA MET A 1 -19.56 34.31 60.71
C MET A 1 -18.32 34.40 59.85
N LEU A 2 -18.35 33.65 58.75
CA LEU A 2 -17.28 33.43 57.77
C LEU A 2 -17.34 34.53 56.71
N ILE A 3 -16.23 35.20 56.40
CA ILE A 3 -15.98 35.75 55.05
C ILE A 3 -14.47 35.61 54.78
N THR A 4 -14.13 34.68 53.91
CA THR A 4 -12.79 34.48 53.34
C THR A 4 -12.94 34.67 51.83
N MET A 5 -12.35 35.74 51.28
CA MET A 5 -12.32 36.00 49.84
C MET A 5 -11.26 35.09 49.19
N LEU A 6 -11.71 34.20 48.30
CA LEU A 6 -10.86 33.47 47.37
C LEU A 6 -10.88 34.20 46.01
N MET A 7 -9.70 34.59 45.54
CA MET A 7 -9.45 34.90 44.13
C MET A 7 -9.28 33.58 43.36
N SER A 8 -10.20 33.28 42.43
CA SER A 8 -10.01 32.24 41.43
C SER A 8 -9.52 32.88 40.13
N LEU A 9 -8.27 32.59 39.77
CA LEU A 9 -7.78 32.76 38.41
C LEU A 9 -8.45 31.71 37.51
N ILE A 10 -9.15 32.19 36.48
CA ILE A 10 -9.67 31.36 35.39
C ILE A 10 -8.53 31.21 34.37
N LEU A 11 -7.91 30.03 34.35
CA LEU A 11 -7.08 29.56 33.25
C LEU A 11 -8.02 29.09 32.13
N GLY A 12 -8.16 29.92 31.09
CA GLY A 12 -8.79 29.52 29.84
C GLY A 12 -7.84 28.61 29.05
N GLY A 13 -7.91 27.30 29.30
CA GLY A 13 -7.39 26.30 28.38
C GLY A 13 -8.39 26.10 27.26
N GLN A 14 -7.98 26.39 26.02
CA GLN A 14 -8.72 26.00 24.83
C GLN A 14 -8.73 24.47 24.78
N ALA A 15 -9.83 23.85 25.20
CA ALA A 15 -10.16 22.49 24.81
C ALA A 15 -10.38 22.51 23.30
N GLY A 16 -9.54 21.81 22.55
CA GLY A 16 -9.76 21.55 21.13
C GLY A 16 -11.16 20.97 20.96
N ALA A 17 -11.95 21.60 20.09
CA ALA A 17 -13.27 21.11 19.76
C ALA A 17 -13.13 19.69 19.19
N ALA A 18 -13.70 18.71 19.88
CA ALA A 18 -13.92 17.40 19.30
C ALA A 18 -14.78 17.59 18.05
N SER A 19 -14.21 17.31 16.87
CA SER A 19 -14.97 17.24 15.63
C SER A 19 -16.09 16.22 15.81
N SER A 20 -17.28 16.57 15.35
CA SER A 20 -18.47 15.75 15.46
C SER A 20 -18.26 14.41 14.77
N ALA A 21 -18.39 13.32 15.52
CA ALA A 21 -18.53 11.96 15.01
C ALA A 21 -19.74 11.91 14.05
N GLY A 22 -19.51 11.92 12.74
CA GLY A 22 -20.60 11.80 11.78
C GLY A 22 -20.35 12.26 10.35
N GLU A 23 -19.23 12.90 10.02
CA GLU A 23 -18.89 13.07 8.60
C GLU A 23 -18.46 11.72 8.03
N PRO A 24 -19.12 11.24 6.96
CA PRO A 24 -18.71 10.00 6.31
C PRO A 24 -17.29 10.18 5.78
N CYS A 25 -16.43 9.20 6.04
CA CYS A 25 -15.07 9.14 5.53
C CYS A 25 -15.03 8.92 4.00
N ASP A 26 -16.04 9.36 3.25
CA ASP A 26 -16.30 8.94 1.87
C ASP A 26 -15.84 9.97 0.83
N ASP A 27 -15.49 11.20 1.23
CA ASP A 27 -15.10 12.27 0.30
C ASP A 27 -13.75 12.91 0.68
N LEU A 28 -12.65 12.20 0.36
CA LEU A 28 -11.28 12.74 0.47
C LEU A 28 -10.72 13.14 -0.90
N ASP A 29 -11.60 13.49 -1.87
CA ASP A 29 -11.19 14.02 -3.18
C ASP A 29 -10.65 15.46 -3.11
N GLY A 30 -10.57 16.02 -1.89
CA GLY A 30 -9.82 17.25 -1.59
C GLY A 30 -8.34 17.19 -2.00
N LEU A 31 -7.74 18.37 -2.09
CA LEU A 31 -6.33 18.55 -2.48
C LEU A 31 -5.40 17.68 -1.62
N PRO A 32 -4.24 17.21 -2.14
CA PRO A 32 -3.36 16.27 -1.45
C PRO A 32 -2.96 16.65 -0.01
N TRP A 33 -2.97 17.95 0.31
CA TRP A 33 -2.66 18.50 1.64
C TRP A 33 -3.87 18.55 2.59
N ASP A 34 -5.11 18.49 2.09
CA ASP A 34 -6.30 18.35 2.92
C ASP A 34 -6.60 16.87 3.26
N ARG A 35 -5.96 15.92 2.54
CA ARG A 35 -6.06 14.45 2.79
C ARG A 35 -5.39 13.99 4.09
N PHE A 36 -4.73 14.89 4.82
CA PHE A 36 -4.34 14.67 6.21
C PHE A 36 -5.53 14.79 7.17
N GLY A 37 -6.67 15.29 6.67
CA GLY A 37 -7.94 15.45 7.36
C GLY A 37 -8.63 14.12 7.60
N ASP A 38 -8.14 13.42 8.61
CA ASP A 38 -8.89 12.65 9.60
C ASP A 38 -8.20 11.31 9.86
N HIS A 39 -7.23 11.35 10.75
CA HIS A 39 -6.57 10.16 11.28
C HIS A 39 -7.59 9.14 11.83
N VAL A 40 -8.76 9.59 12.31
CA VAL A 40 -9.86 8.71 12.73
C VAL A 40 -10.41 7.92 11.55
N CYS A 41 -10.55 8.53 10.37
CA CYS A 41 -10.94 7.84 9.15
C CYS A 41 -9.90 6.80 8.71
N VAL A 42 -8.60 7.10 8.83
CA VAL A 42 -7.55 6.12 8.54
C VAL A 42 -7.64 4.93 9.50
N LEU A 43 -7.79 5.18 10.81
CA LEU A 43 -7.98 4.13 11.82
C LEU A 43 -9.19 3.24 11.49
N ALA A 44 -10.34 3.86 11.18
CA ALA A 44 -11.57 3.15 10.84
C ALA A 44 -11.43 2.30 9.57
N ARG A 45 -10.88 2.87 8.49
CA ARG A 45 -10.62 2.15 7.22
C ARG A 45 -9.64 1.00 7.36
N ARG A 46 -8.79 0.99 8.39
CA ARG A 46 -7.82 -0.09 8.66
C ARG A 46 -8.29 -1.04 9.77
N GLY A 47 -9.41 -0.77 10.43
CA GLY A 47 -9.87 -1.55 11.58
C GLY A 47 -8.92 -1.46 12.78
N VAL A 48 -8.16 -0.37 12.90
CA VAL A 48 -7.22 -0.13 14.00
C VAL A 48 -7.91 0.65 15.10
N LYS A 49 -7.81 0.19 16.35
CA LYS A 49 -8.37 0.92 17.50
C LYS A 49 -7.58 2.21 17.78
N PRO A 50 -8.23 3.28 18.27
CA PRO A 50 -7.54 4.48 18.74
C PRO A 50 -6.46 4.15 19.80
N ALA A 51 -5.35 4.88 19.75
CA ALA A 51 -4.19 4.65 20.62
C ALA A 51 -4.53 4.76 22.12
N GLU A 52 -5.44 5.66 22.51
CA GLU A 52 -5.88 5.84 23.89
C GLU A 52 -6.66 4.63 24.41
N GLN A 53 -7.50 4.06 23.55
CA GLN A 53 -8.22 2.83 23.88
C GLN A 53 -7.23 1.68 24.07
N GLU A 54 -6.24 1.56 23.19
CA GLU A 54 -5.19 0.54 23.27
C GLU A 54 -4.36 0.67 24.55
N ALA A 55 -3.98 1.90 24.91
CA ALA A 55 -3.31 2.18 26.18
C ALA A 55 -4.15 1.74 27.39
N SER A 56 -5.47 2.02 27.36
CA SER A 56 -6.38 1.63 28.44
C SER A 56 -6.56 0.11 28.58
N GLU A 57 -6.39 -0.62 27.47
CA GLU A 57 -6.39 -2.09 27.43
C GLU A 57 -5.01 -2.69 27.80
N GLY A 58 -4.02 -1.87 28.11
CA GLY A 58 -2.69 -2.29 28.54
C GLY A 58 -1.77 -2.73 27.40
N VAL A 59 -2.06 -2.31 26.17
CA VAL A 59 -1.31 -2.69 24.97
C VAL A 59 -0.07 -1.81 24.83
N GLU A 60 1.06 -2.41 24.44
CA GLU A 60 2.23 -1.68 23.94
C GLU A 60 2.21 -1.75 22.42
N ALA A 61 2.20 -0.62 21.72
CA ALA A 61 2.16 -0.61 20.26
C ALA A 61 3.02 0.50 19.65
N TYR A 62 3.62 0.21 18.50
CA TYR A 62 4.41 1.14 17.69
C TYR A 62 3.88 1.08 16.27
N ARG A 63 3.13 2.11 15.87
CA ARG A 63 2.37 2.13 14.62
C ARG A 63 2.91 3.18 13.68
N ALA A 64 2.92 2.88 12.40
CA ALA A 64 3.11 3.83 11.34
C ALA A 64 1.99 3.71 10.30
N PHE A 65 1.35 4.84 10.03
CA PHE A 65 0.33 5.02 9.02
C PHE A 65 0.97 5.79 7.88
N PHE A 66 0.80 5.32 6.64
CA PHE A 66 1.49 5.88 5.49
C PHE A 66 0.49 6.42 4.47
N SER A 67 0.85 7.53 3.83
CA SER A 67 0.21 8.01 2.62
C SER A 67 1.29 8.26 1.58
N ASP A 68 1.08 7.77 0.36
CA ASP A 68 2.04 7.96 -0.72
C ASP A 68 2.04 9.40 -1.25
N GLY A 69 2.93 9.67 -2.21
CA GLY A 69 3.07 10.98 -2.83
C GLY A 69 1.86 11.46 -3.64
N TYR A 70 0.84 10.62 -3.84
CA TYR A 70 -0.44 10.95 -4.48
C TYR A 70 -1.58 11.01 -3.47
N GLY A 71 -1.29 10.95 -2.17
CA GLY A 71 -2.28 10.97 -1.10
C GLY A 71 -3.06 9.66 -0.96
N ARG A 72 -2.61 8.55 -1.56
CA ARG A 72 -3.23 7.25 -1.38
C ARG A 72 -2.82 6.68 -0.04
N SER A 73 -3.79 6.26 0.76
CA SER A 73 -3.51 5.58 2.02
C SER A 73 -2.86 4.22 1.73
N MET A 74 -1.70 4.01 2.32
CA MET A 74 -0.91 2.78 2.22
C MET A 74 -1.15 1.91 3.47
N PRO A 75 -0.77 0.61 3.45
CA PRO A 75 -0.96 -0.27 4.60
C PRO A 75 -0.39 0.31 5.89
N THR A 76 -1.06 0.05 7.02
CA THR A 76 -0.56 0.44 8.35
C THR A 76 0.30 -0.67 8.90
N LEU A 77 1.46 -0.30 9.44
CA LEU A 77 2.39 -1.23 10.05
C LEU A 77 2.36 -1.02 11.56
N SER A 78 2.32 -2.11 12.32
CA SER A 78 2.20 -2.06 13.76
C SER A 78 3.03 -3.16 14.40
N PHE A 79 3.85 -2.80 15.38
CA PHE A 79 4.49 -3.74 16.29
C PHE A 79 3.73 -3.68 17.61
N GLU A 80 3.05 -4.75 17.99
CA GLU A 80 2.09 -4.77 19.09
C GLU A 80 2.41 -5.85 20.11
N ARG A 81 2.17 -5.57 21.38
CA ARG A 81 2.21 -6.54 22.47
C ARG A 81 1.01 -6.36 23.37
N ARG A 82 0.07 -7.31 23.27
CA ARG A 82 -1.10 -7.41 24.14
C ARG A 82 -0.71 -7.99 25.50
N PRO A 83 -1.42 -7.67 26.60
CA PRO A 83 -1.15 -8.27 27.90
C PRO A 83 -1.14 -9.80 27.87
N GLY A 84 -0.05 -10.41 28.36
CA GLY A 84 0.12 -11.86 28.43
C GLY A 84 0.44 -12.54 27.09
N GLN A 85 0.65 -11.79 26.01
CA GLN A 85 0.97 -12.33 24.68
C GLN A 85 2.38 -11.93 24.23
N PRO A 86 3.05 -12.74 23.37
CA PRO A 86 4.29 -12.33 22.72
C PRO A 86 4.04 -11.15 21.77
N PRO A 87 5.08 -10.36 21.43
CA PRO A 87 4.94 -9.29 20.46
C PRO A 87 4.68 -9.82 19.04
N LEU A 88 3.84 -9.12 18.30
CA LEU A 88 3.47 -9.40 16.91
C LEU A 88 3.77 -8.17 16.03
N ALA A 89 4.15 -8.42 14.79
CA ALA A 89 4.11 -7.44 13.71
C ALA A 89 2.80 -7.66 12.98
N VAL A 90 2.05 -6.58 12.75
CA VAL A 90 0.73 -6.60 12.12
C VAL A 90 0.73 -5.59 10.97
N ILE A 91 0.33 -6.05 9.79
CA ILE A 91 0.15 -5.22 8.60
C ILE A 91 -1.35 -5.12 8.32
N TYR A 92 -1.94 -3.95 8.47
CA TYR A 92 -3.36 -3.71 8.25
C TYR A 92 -3.59 -3.17 6.83
N PHE A 93 -4.39 -3.89 6.06
CA PHE A 93 -4.82 -3.48 4.72
C PHE A 93 -6.24 -2.92 4.77
N THR A 94 -7.17 -3.67 5.32
CA THR A 94 -8.57 -3.29 5.49
C THR A 94 -9.04 -3.83 6.85
N PRO A 95 -10.25 -3.50 7.33
CA PRO A 95 -10.71 -3.99 8.63
C PRO A 95 -10.80 -5.51 8.70
N ASP A 96 -11.00 -6.17 7.55
CA ASP A 96 -11.13 -7.61 7.37
C ASP A 96 -9.86 -8.29 6.84
N ARG A 97 -8.84 -7.53 6.42
CA ARG A 97 -7.58 -8.07 5.87
C ARG A 97 -6.36 -7.52 6.58
N ARG A 98 -5.63 -8.41 7.24
CA ARG A 98 -4.33 -8.13 7.87
C ARG A 98 -3.39 -9.34 7.82
N LEU A 99 -2.10 -9.07 7.92
CA LEU A 99 -1.06 -10.10 8.11
C LEU A 99 -0.49 -9.97 9.51
N GLU A 100 -0.17 -11.10 10.15
CA GLU A 100 0.43 -11.15 11.48
C GLU A 100 1.64 -12.07 11.48
N ALA A 101 2.71 -11.66 12.14
CA ALA A 101 3.91 -12.48 12.34
C ALA A 101 4.49 -12.30 13.74
N PRO A 102 5.03 -13.36 14.37
CA PRO A 102 5.71 -13.23 15.65
C PRO A 102 6.98 -12.39 15.52
N VAL A 103 7.24 -11.53 16.51
CA VAL A 103 8.42 -10.65 16.51
C VAL A 103 9.52 -11.24 17.39
N PRO A 104 10.73 -11.47 16.85
CA PRO A 104 11.88 -11.86 17.65
C PRO A 104 12.20 -10.82 18.73
N ALA A 105 12.66 -11.27 19.90
CA ALA A 105 12.92 -10.39 21.04
C ALA A 105 13.90 -9.26 20.73
N GLU A 106 14.88 -9.52 19.86
CA GLU A 106 15.87 -8.55 19.39
C GLU A 106 15.25 -7.45 18.52
N VAL A 107 14.37 -7.82 17.58
CA VAL A 107 13.62 -6.88 16.73
C VAL A 107 12.70 -6.02 17.60
N TRP A 108 11.99 -6.65 18.54
CA TRP A 108 11.14 -5.93 19.49
C TRP A 108 11.95 -4.92 20.33
N ALA A 109 13.09 -5.34 20.88
CA ALA A 109 13.96 -4.45 21.66
C ALA A 109 14.49 -3.27 20.84
N ASP A 110 14.83 -3.49 19.57
CA ASP A 110 15.26 -2.45 18.65
C ASP A 110 14.15 -1.45 18.34
N VAL A 111 12.95 -1.92 17.97
CA VAL A 111 11.78 -1.06 17.74
C VAL A 111 11.51 -0.17 18.96
N ARG A 112 11.51 -0.75 20.17
CA ARG A 112 11.32 0.00 21.42
C ARG A 112 12.39 1.04 21.67
N ARG A 113 13.63 0.75 21.32
CA ARG A 113 14.77 1.67 21.49
C ARG A 113 14.63 2.85 20.54
N GLN A 114 14.31 2.62 19.28
CA GLN A 114 14.14 3.69 18.29
C GLN A 114 12.94 4.59 18.61
N ALA A 115 11.85 4.00 19.14
CA ALA A 115 10.65 4.72 19.53
C ALA A 115 10.88 5.80 20.62
N LEU A 116 11.96 5.73 21.41
CA LEU A 116 12.25 6.71 22.47
C LEU A 116 12.40 8.14 21.94
N TYR A 117 12.79 8.30 20.69
CA TYR A 117 13.09 9.60 20.08
C TYR A 117 12.24 9.91 18.85
N ALA A 118 11.40 8.98 18.42
CA ALA A 118 10.70 9.05 17.13
C ALA A 118 9.78 10.27 17.00
N ASP A 119 9.22 10.78 18.08
CA ASP A 119 8.31 11.93 18.13
C ASP A 119 9.03 13.27 18.42
N ARG A 120 10.36 13.25 18.58
CA ARG A 120 11.12 14.46 18.90
C ARG A 120 11.38 15.30 17.66
N GLU A 121 11.26 16.61 17.84
CA GLU A 121 11.68 17.57 16.83
C GLU A 121 13.18 17.78 16.89
N LEU A 122 13.86 17.60 15.77
CA LEU A 122 15.25 18.03 15.62
C LEU A 122 15.26 19.52 15.33
N VAL A 123 16.20 20.24 15.95
CA VAL A 123 16.46 21.65 15.61
C VAL A 123 16.74 21.72 14.10
N PRO A 124 16.01 22.55 13.33
CA PRO A 124 16.25 22.68 11.90
C PRO A 124 17.71 23.07 11.65
N ILE A 125 18.40 22.30 10.82
CA ILE A 125 19.59 22.81 10.15
C ILE A 125 19.06 23.77 9.09
N GLU A 126 19.48 25.04 9.11
CA GLU A 126 19.13 25.98 8.05
C GLU A 126 19.57 25.35 6.72
N ALA A 127 18.60 25.08 5.85
CA ALA A 127 18.88 24.62 4.50
C ALA A 127 19.14 25.86 3.64
N ASP A 128 20.30 25.91 2.99
CA ASP A 128 20.71 27.07 2.18
C ASP A 128 19.84 27.24 0.91
N GLU A 129 19.03 26.25 0.52
CA GLU A 129 18.16 26.33 -0.66
C GLU A 129 16.74 25.77 -0.40
N PRO A 130 15.69 26.45 -0.90
CA PRO A 130 14.34 25.91 -0.91
C PRO A 130 14.25 24.74 -1.89
N PHE A 131 13.91 23.55 -1.41
CA PHE A 131 13.63 22.40 -2.27
C PHE A 131 12.12 22.19 -2.39
N LEU A 132 11.64 21.99 -3.61
CA LEU A 132 10.24 21.65 -3.88
C LEU A 132 10.08 20.13 -3.94
N CYS A 133 9.18 19.59 -3.14
CA CYS A 133 8.91 18.17 -3.08
C CYS A 133 7.54 17.89 -3.69
N LEU A 134 7.50 17.44 -4.95
CA LEU A 134 6.26 17.37 -5.73
C LEU A 134 5.33 16.20 -5.36
N HIS A 135 5.81 15.20 -4.61
CA HIS A 135 5.03 14.01 -4.22
C HIS A 135 5.48 13.48 -2.84
N PRO A 136 5.29 14.27 -1.76
CA PRO A 136 5.68 13.87 -0.41
C PRO A 136 5.00 12.57 0.00
N TRP A 137 5.77 11.53 0.27
CA TRP A 137 5.27 10.48 1.17
C TRP A 137 5.13 11.06 2.56
N THR A 138 4.07 10.69 3.26
CA THR A 138 3.85 11.13 4.64
C THR A 138 3.60 9.95 5.54
N SER A 139 3.92 10.14 6.81
CA SER A 139 3.65 9.12 7.82
C SER A 139 3.21 9.73 9.13
N THR A 140 2.22 9.13 9.76
CA THR A 140 1.88 9.37 11.17
C THR A 140 2.40 8.20 11.98
N VAL A 141 3.16 8.49 13.03
CA VAL A 141 3.62 7.49 13.99
C VAL A 141 2.81 7.63 15.27
N GLU A 142 2.29 6.51 15.78
CA GLU A 142 1.72 6.43 17.12
C GLU A 142 2.55 5.48 17.99
N ILE A 143 2.76 5.88 19.24
CA ILE A 143 3.47 5.11 20.25
C ILE A 143 2.55 4.97 21.45
N VAL A 144 2.13 3.74 21.71
CA VAL A 144 1.33 3.35 22.87
C VAL A 144 2.26 2.67 23.85
N ASN A 145 2.56 3.35 24.96
CA ASN A 145 3.43 2.82 26.00
C ASN A 145 2.62 1.94 26.96
N ALA A 146 3.10 0.73 27.25
CA ALA A 146 2.48 -0.10 28.28
C ALA A 146 2.50 0.64 29.66
N PRO A 147 1.42 0.54 30.46
CA PRO A 147 1.29 1.23 31.75
C PRO A 147 2.42 0.93 32.75
N GLN A 148 3.14 -0.19 32.57
CA GLN A 148 4.20 -0.63 33.48
C GLN A 148 5.49 0.21 33.38
N ARG A 149 5.64 1.09 32.39
CA ARG A 149 6.71 2.09 32.39
C ARG A 149 6.27 3.30 33.21
N ALA A 150 6.39 3.20 34.54
CA ALA A 150 6.09 4.25 35.52
C ALA A 150 6.94 5.56 35.37
N MET A 151 7.66 5.73 34.26
CA MET A 151 8.56 6.85 33.99
C MET A 151 8.21 7.64 32.73
N GLU A 152 7.30 7.14 31.87
CA GLU A 152 6.84 7.91 30.70
C GLU A 152 5.57 8.67 31.10
N PRO A 153 5.58 10.02 31.09
CA PRO A 153 4.43 10.82 31.52
C PRO A 153 3.23 10.72 30.58
N GLU A 154 3.46 10.32 29.32
CA GLU A 154 2.44 10.25 28.27
C GLU A 154 2.24 8.79 27.80
N PRO A 155 1.06 8.20 28.06
CA PRO A 155 0.76 6.81 27.67
C PRO A 155 0.64 6.65 26.14
N VAL A 156 0.31 7.73 25.44
CA VAL A 156 0.19 7.80 23.98
C VAL A 156 0.97 9.00 23.50
N ARG A 157 1.78 8.82 22.45
CA ARG A 157 2.50 9.88 21.75
C ARG A 157 2.26 9.72 20.26
N SER A 158 2.06 10.82 19.55
CA SER A 158 1.84 10.80 18.10
C SER A 158 2.57 11.93 17.42
N ARG A 159 3.13 11.65 16.24
CA ARG A 159 3.75 12.68 15.40
C ARG A 159 3.59 12.34 13.93
N GLN A 160 3.30 13.38 13.16
CA GLN A 160 3.28 13.31 11.70
C GLN A 160 4.62 13.78 11.13
N SER A 161 4.99 13.21 9.99
CA SER A 161 6.14 13.61 9.21
C SER A 161 5.87 13.59 7.71
N VAL A 162 6.61 14.43 7.00
CA VAL A 162 6.61 14.59 5.57
C VAL A 162 7.99 14.20 5.06
N GLY A 163 8.06 13.18 4.19
CA GLY A 163 9.29 12.54 3.74
C GLY A 163 10.23 13.38 2.88
N CYS A 164 9.85 14.61 2.62
CA CYS A 164 10.70 15.62 1.99
C CYS A 164 11.85 16.04 2.90
N LYS A 165 11.67 15.96 4.23
CA LYS A 165 12.70 16.27 5.21
C LYS A 165 12.93 15.07 6.10
N ALA A 166 14.17 14.60 6.18
CA ALA A 166 14.52 13.54 7.10
C ALA A 166 14.41 14.05 8.54
N ASP A 167 13.38 13.60 9.26
CA ASP A 167 13.23 13.76 10.70
C ASP A 167 13.25 12.39 11.40
N LEU A 168 13.22 12.39 12.74
CA LEU A 168 13.25 11.15 13.53
C LEU A 168 11.97 10.31 13.36
N THR A 169 10.83 10.95 13.15
CA THR A 169 9.54 10.28 12.92
C THR A 169 9.56 9.51 11.61
N HIS A 170 10.05 10.14 10.54
CA HIS A 170 10.21 9.52 9.23
C HIS A 170 11.20 8.36 9.30
N GLN A 171 12.38 8.57 9.89
CA GLN A 171 13.36 7.50 10.05
C GLN A 171 12.80 6.30 10.80
N PHE A 172 12.02 6.55 11.86
CA PHE A 172 11.38 5.51 12.63
C PHE A 172 10.27 4.80 11.86
N SER A 173 9.38 5.52 11.15
CA SER A 173 8.31 4.87 10.37
C SER A 173 8.89 3.92 9.32
N TRP A 174 9.94 4.32 8.60
CA TRP A 174 10.62 3.43 7.65
C TRP A 174 11.45 2.33 8.29
N SER A 175 11.97 2.52 9.51
CA SER A 175 12.63 1.43 10.22
C SER A 175 11.63 0.35 10.65
N LEU A 176 10.38 0.72 11.00
CA LEU A 176 9.32 -0.27 11.23
C LEU A 176 9.06 -1.10 9.96
N ALA A 177 8.96 -0.47 8.79
CA ALA A 177 8.74 -1.19 7.54
C ALA A 177 9.87 -2.17 7.21
N ARG A 178 11.13 -1.73 7.34
CA ARG A 178 12.31 -2.60 7.14
C ARG A 178 12.41 -3.72 8.17
N ALA A 179 12.07 -3.45 9.43
CA ALA A 179 12.07 -4.48 10.48
C ALA A 179 10.95 -5.51 10.28
N ALA A 180 9.82 -5.10 9.69
CA ALA A 180 8.69 -5.98 9.45
C ALA A 180 8.91 -6.90 8.24
N MET A 181 9.52 -6.42 7.15
CA MET A 181 9.60 -7.15 5.88
C MET A 181 10.12 -8.60 6.02
N PRO A 182 11.24 -8.86 6.72
CA PRO A 182 11.76 -10.23 6.87
C PRO A 182 10.84 -11.17 7.68
N LEU A 183 9.86 -10.62 8.41
CA LEU A 183 8.88 -11.40 9.18
C LEU A 183 7.74 -11.95 8.29
N PHE A 184 7.62 -11.47 7.05
CA PHE A 184 6.58 -11.86 6.10
C PHE A 184 7.21 -12.41 4.80
N PRO A 185 7.59 -13.70 4.76
CA PRO A 185 8.35 -14.27 3.65
C PRO A 185 7.74 -14.09 2.27
N ALA A 186 6.40 -14.13 2.16
CA ALA A 186 5.72 -13.89 0.88
C ALA A 186 5.86 -12.43 0.40
N CYS A 187 5.81 -11.46 1.32
CA CYS A 187 6.03 -10.06 1.00
C CYS A 187 7.51 -9.79 0.67
N ASP A 188 8.43 -10.42 1.42
CA ASP A 188 9.87 -10.28 1.19
C ASP A 188 10.35 -10.97 -0.10
N ARG A 189 9.55 -11.91 -0.62
CA ARG A 189 9.80 -12.56 -1.90
C ARG A 189 9.49 -11.67 -3.10
N LEU A 190 8.66 -10.65 -2.94
CA LEU A 190 8.39 -9.68 -4.01
C LEU A 190 9.66 -8.91 -4.35
N ASP A 191 10.02 -8.84 -5.63
CA ASP A 191 11.27 -8.25 -6.09
C ASP A 191 11.31 -6.75 -5.78
N PRO A 192 12.28 -6.26 -4.97
CA PRO A 192 12.36 -4.85 -4.62
C PRO A 192 12.55 -3.90 -5.81
N GLU A 193 13.02 -4.37 -6.97
CA GLU A 193 13.17 -3.53 -8.17
C GLU A 193 11.82 -2.97 -8.65
N TYR A 194 10.72 -3.70 -8.44
CA TYR A 194 9.39 -3.32 -8.90
C TYR A 194 8.60 -2.44 -7.91
N TYR A 195 9.23 -2.01 -6.82
CA TYR A 195 8.54 -1.24 -5.79
C TYR A 195 9.41 -0.10 -5.28
N ARG A 196 8.78 1.05 -5.06
CA ARG A 196 9.50 2.25 -4.60
C ARG A 196 10.14 2.08 -3.21
N ASN A 197 9.56 1.23 -2.37
CA ASN A 197 9.98 0.96 -0.98
C ASN A 197 9.21 -0.24 -0.39
N GLU A 198 9.53 -0.60 0.86
CA GLU A 198 8.94 -1.71 1.59
C GLU A 198 7.43 -1.55 1.82
N VAL A 199 6.92 -0.32 1.96
CA VAL A 199 5.49 -0.08 2.17
C VAL A 199 4.69 -0.34 0.89
N SER A 200 5.24 0.03 -0.28
CA SER A 200 4.68 -0.38 -1.58
C SER A 200 4.73 -1.88 -1.80
N ARG A 201 5.80 -2.57 -1.33
CA ARG A 201 5.89 -4.04 -1.36
C ARG A 201 4.81 -4.67 -0.49
N PHE A 202 4.60 -4.15 0.72
CA PHE A 202 3.50 -4.62 1.58
C PHE A 202 2.15 -4.43 0.90
N GLU A 203 1.90 -3.28 0.27
CA GLU A 203 0.64 -3.05 -0.45
C GLU A 203 0.39 -4.12 -1.52
N ALA A 204 1.40 -4.44 -2.33
CA ALA A 204 1.29 -5.50 -3.34
C ALA A 204 1.16 -6.90 -2.71
N CYS A 205 1.86 -7.16 -1.60
CA CYS A 205 1.69 -8.39 -0.83
C CYS A 205 0.25 -8.55 -0.31
N GLY A 206 -0.38 -7.42 0.02
CA GLY A 206 -1.78 -7.30 0.33
C GLY A 206 -2.73 -7.63 -0.83
N ASN A 207 -2.26 -8.09 -1.99
CA ASN A 207 -3.06 -8.63 -3.09
C ASN A 207 -2.79 -10.13 -3.34
N LEU A 208 -1.88 -10.74 -2.60
CA LEU A 208 -1.55 -12.16 -2.71
C LEU A 208 -2.50 -13.02 -1.86
N THR A 209 -2.94 -14.15 -2.42
CA THR A 209 -3.83 -15.12 -1.75
C THR A 209 -3.48 -16.56 -2.16
N GLY A 210 -4.06 -17.57 -1.48
CA GLY A 210 -3.77 -18.98 -1.77
C GLY A 210 -2.36 -19.39 -1.32
N ASP A 211 -1.63 -20.10 -2.18
CA ASP A 211 -0.18 -20.28 -2.06
C ASP A 211 0.52 -18.93 -2.35
N VAL A 212 0.72 -18.16 -1.28
CA VAL A 212 1.28 -16.81 -1.36
C VAL A 212 2.73 -16.75 -1.84
N ILE A 213 3.46 -17.87 -1.82
CA ILE A 213 4.83 -17.94 -2.36
C ILE A 213 4.78 -18.05 -3.88
N ALA A 214 3.94 -18.95 -4.41
CA ALA A 214 3.68 -19.04 -5.85
C ALA A 214 3.08 -17.73 -6.39
N ALA A 215 2.13 -17.14 -5.66
CA ALA A 215 1.53 -15.85 -6.03
C ALA A 215 2.57 -14.73 -6.10
N ALA A 216 3.51 -14.66 -5.16
CA ALA A 216 4.60 -13.69 -5.19
C ALA A 216 5.53 -13.92 -6.39
N ASP A 217 5.84 -15.17 -6.72
CA ASP A 217 6.68 -15.46 -7.89
C ASP A 217 6.01 -15.07 -9.21
N VAL A 218 4.70 -15.31 -9.35
CA VAL A 218 3.95 -14.87 -10.53
C VAL A 218 3.88 -13.36 -10.59
N MET A 219 3.70 -12.67 -9.46
CA MET A 219 3.76 -11.21 -9.42
C MET A 219 5.12 -10.68 -9.91
N ASN A 220 6.22 -11.33 -9.50
CA ASN A 220 7.56 -10.98 -9.99
C ASN A 220 7.73 -11.27 -11.48
N ALA A 221 7.15 -12.35 -12.00
CA ALA A 221 7.20 -12.67 -13.43
C ALA A 221 6.42 -11.66 -14.27
N ILE A 222 5.29 -11.15 -13.75
CA ILE A 222 4.54 -10.04 -14.35
C ILE A 222 5.34 -8.74 -14.29
N GLY A 223 6.16 -8.57 -13.25
CA GLY A 223 7.02 -7.41 -13.04
C GLY A 223 6.36 -6.39 -12.10
N HIS A 224 5.49 -5.54 -12.65
CA HIS A 224 4.85 -4.49 -11.85
C HIS A 224 3.35 -4.73 -11.62
N ARG A 225 2.82 -4.09 -10.57
CA ARG A 225 1.37 -3.99 -10.36
C ARG A 225 0.67 -3.29 -11.52
N ASN A 226 1.36 -2.36 -12.17
CA ASN A 226 0.90 -1.72 -13.38
C ASN A 226 1.84 -2.17 -14.50
N PHE A 227 1.31 -2.79 -15.54
CA PHE A 227 2.08 -3.01 -16.75
C PHE A 227 1.56 -2.05 -17.81
N ASP A 228 2.46 -1.19 -18.25
CA ASP A 228 2.20 -0.28 -19.37
C ASP A 228 2.46 -1.06 -20.66
N PHE A 229 1.51 -0.99 -21.57
CA PHE A 229 1.66 -1.62 -22.88
C PHE A 229 2.70 -0.88 -23.74
N ASN A 230 2.98 0.40 -23.42
CA ASN A 230 3.93 1.27 -24.13
C ASN A 230 5.40 1.13 -23.66
N VAL A 231 5.69 0.43 -22.56
CA VAL A 231 7.05 0.38 -21.96
C VAL A 231 7.93 -0.71 -22.57
N VAL A 232 7.40 -1.49 -23.52
CA VAL A 232 8.22 -2.42 -24.26
C VAL A 232 8.86 -1.73 -25.46
N ASP A 233 10.04 -1.14 -25.21
CA ASP A 233 10.87 -0.45 -26.22
C ASP A 233 11.13 -1.30 -27.49
N ASP A 234 11.00 -2.64 -27.40
CA ASP A 234 11.19 -3.60 -28.51
C ASP A 234 9.86 -4.24 -29.03
N GLY A 235 8.70 -3.66 -28.69
CA GLY A 235 7.38 -4.04 -29.22
C GLY A 235 7.04 -5.53 -29.00
N ARG A 236 6.62 -6.22 -30.06
CA ARG A 236 6.24 -7.66 -30.03
C ARG A 236 7.24 -8.58 -29.35
N VAL A 237 8.54 -8.33 -29.52
CA VAL A 237 9.58 -9.23 -28.98
C VAL A 237 9.48 -9.27 -27.47
N SER A 238 9.34 -8.13 -26.83
CA SER A 238 9.22 -8.06 -25.38
C SER A 238 7.91 -8.67 -24.86
N TRP A 239 6.80 -8.53 -25.60
CA TRP A 239 5.57 -9.26 -25.27
C TRP A 239 5.79 -10.77 -25.26
N ILE A 240 6.46 -11.31 -26.28
CA ILE A 240 6.78 -12.74 -26.35
C ILE A 240 7.65 -13.16 -25.15
N TRP A 241 8.65 -12.36 -24.76
CA TRP A 241 9.47 -12.65 -23.58
C TRP A 241 8.68 -12.63 -22.28
N TRP A 242 7.81 -11.64 -22.11
CA TRP A 242 6.98 -11.47 -20.92
C TRP A 242 5.95 -12.59 -20.74
N LEU A 243 5.31 -13.02 -21.84
CA LEU A 243 4.33 -14.12 -21.83
C LEU A 243 4.98 -15.50 -21.56
N GLY A 244 6.31 -15.61 -21.68
CA GLY A 244 7.07 -16.84 -21.51
C GLY A 244 7.20 -17.65 -22.81
N SER A 245 7.47 -18.96 -22.70
CA SER A 245 7.77 -19.82 -23.85
C SER A 245 6.63 -20.76 -24.28
N SER A 246 5.47 -20.64 -23.64
CA SER A 246 4.32 -21.51 -23.84
C SER A 246 3.76 -21.41 -25.26
N ARG A 247 3.82 -22.52 -26.01
CA ARG A 247 3.22 -22.60 -27.36
C ARG A 247 1.72 -22.80 -27.35
N THR A 248 1.15 -23.03 -26.17
CA THR A 248 -0.28 -23.31 -25.97
C THR A 248 -0.95 -22.21 -25.16
N ALA A 249 -0.33 -21.04 -25.01
CA ALA A 249 -0.97 -19.89 -24.40
C ALA A 249 -2.23 -19.52 -25.20
N HIS A 250 -3.32 -19.20 -24.50
CA HIS A 250 -4.57 -18.77 -25.12
C HIS A 250 -4.90 -17.33 -24.73
N LEU A 251 -5.31 -16.50 -25.70
CA LEU A 251 -5.91 -15.19 -25.41
C LEU A 251 -7.34 -15.16 -25.96
N GLN A 252 -8.28 -14.85 -25.10
CA GLN A 252 -9.63 -14.44 -25.47
C GLN A 252 -9.77 -12.96 -25.14
N TRP A 253 -9.91 -12.14 -26.17
CA TRP A 253 -10.15 -10.70 -26.07
C TRP A 253 -11.54 -10.42 -26.64
N ASP A 254 -12.32 -9.56 -26.00
CA ASP A 254 -13.68 -9.28 -26.43
C ASP A 254 -13.77 -8.86 -27.91
N ASP A 255 -14.84 -9.29 -28.58
CA ASP A 255 -15.09 -9.10 -30.01
C ASP A 255 -14.01 -9.63 -30.99
N GLU A 256 -12.96 -10.30 -30.49
CA GLU A 256 -11.88 -10.85 -31.30
C GLU A 256 -11.91 -12.39 -31.33
N PRO A 257 -11.50 -13.04 -32.44
CA PRO A 257 -11.31 -14.48 -32.46
C PRO A 257 -10.27 -14.92 -31.42
N PRO A 258 -10.48 -16.05 -30.71
CA PRO A 258 -9.48 -16.57 -29.78
C PRO A 258 -8.13 -16.81 -30.45
N LEU A 259 -7.06 -16.34 -29.82
CA LEU A 259 -5.69 -16.52 -30.28
C LEU A 259 -5.01 -17.67 -29.53
N VAL A 260 -4.12 -18.38 -30.21
CA VAL A 260 -3.36 -19.50 -29.65
C VAL A 260 -1.88 -19.34 -29.97
N GLY A 261 -1.04 -19.42 -28.93
CA GLY A 261 0.41 -19.30 -29.01
C GLY A 261 0.89 -17.86 -28.80
N ILE A 262 1.96 -17.73 -28.02
CA ILE A 262 2.56 -16.44 -27.62
C ILE A 262 2.96 -15.53 -28.78
N ALA A 263 3.28 -16.06 -29.97
CA ALA A 263 3.67 -15.24 -31.11
C ALA A 263 2.49 -14.44 -31.68
N ASP A 264 1.33 -15.08 -31.82
CA ASP A 264 0.11 -14.45 -32.32
C ASP A 264 -0.47 -13.51 -31.25
N ILE A 265 -0.44 -13.93 -29.98
CA ILE A 265 -0.81 -13.08 -28.84
C ILE A 265 0.07 -11.83 -28.78
N GLY A 266 1.41 -11.97 -28.84
CA GLY A 266 2.31 -10.82 -28.78
C GLY A 266 2.16 -9.86 -29.96
N THR A 267 1.84 -10.36 -31.15
CA THR A 267 1.54 -9.52 -32.33
C THR A 267 0.25 -8.72 -32.10
N PHE A 268 -0.80 -9.39 -31.60
CA PHE A 268 -2.06 -8.75 -31.29
C PHE A 268 -1.94 -7.67 -30.21
N LEU A 269 -1.19 -7.92 -29.13
CA LEU A 269 -1.00 -6.95 -28.07
C LEU A 269 -0.22 -5.72 -28.54
N GLU A 270 0.80 -5.89 -29.39
CA GLU A 270 1.51 -4.77 -30.05
C GLU A 270 0.55 -3.94 -30.93
N GLU A 271 -0.32 -4.60 -31.70
CA GLU A 271 -1.31 -3.90 -32.52
C GLU A 271 -2.32 -3.12 -31.66
N LYS A 272 -2.79 -3.69 -30.55
CA LYS A 272 -3.72 -3.01 -29.63
C LYS A 272 -3.07 -1.83 -28.92
N ASP A 273 -1.82 -1.95 -28.50
CA ASP A 273 -1.05 -0.84 -27.92
C ASP A 273 -0.95 0.35 -28.89
N GLY A 274 -0.70 0.09 -30.18
CA GLY A 274 -0.69 1.12 -31.21
C GLY A 274 -2.06 1.71 -31.58
N GLN A 275 -3.17 1.05 -31.22
CA GLN A 275 -4.54 1.46 -31.55
C GLN A 275 -5.26 2.16 -30.39
N LEU A 276 -4.98 1.76 -29.15
CA LEU A 276 -5.68 2.21 -27.95
C LEU A 276 -4.79 3.20 -27.20
N GLU A 277 -5.18 4.47 -27.19
CA GLU A 277 -4.42 5.51 -26.51
C GLU A 277 -4.38 5.23 -25.00
N ALA A 278 -3.17 5.25 -24.44
CA ALA A 278 -2.93 5.05 -23.03
C ALA A 278 -3.57 3.71 -22.59
N LEU A 279 -3.15 2.59 -23.16
CA LEU A 279 -3.53 1.24 -22.74
C LEU A 279 -2.67 0.79 -21.55
N TRP A 280 -3.29 0.46 -20.43
CA TRP A 280 -2.61 0.06 -19.19
C TRP A 280 -3.30 -1.15 -18.56
N GLY A 281 -2.54 -2.02 -17.91
CA GLY A 281 -3.06 -3.09 -17.07
C GLY A 281 -2.77 -2.85 -15.60
N TYR A 282 -3.76 -3.11 -14.74
CA TYR A 282 -3.63 -3.11 -13.29
C TYR A 282 -3.86 -4.51 -12.74
N VAL A 283 -2.90 -5.04 -12.00
CA VAL A 283 -3.04 -6.29 -11.25
C VAL A 283 -3.86 -6.03 -9.99
N GLY A 284 -4.99 -6.72 -9.87
CA GLY A 284 -5.90 -6.68 -8.74
C GLY A 284 -5.52 -7.71 -7.67
N THR A 285 -5.64 -9.00 -7.98
CA THR A 285 -5.33 -10.12 -7.07
C THR A 285 -4.46 -11.14 -7.76
N VAL A 286 -3.53 -11.74 -7.02
CA VAL A 286 -2.79 -12.95 -7.46
C VAL A 286 -3.09 -14.07 -6.48
N HIS A 287 -3.67 -15.16 -6.98
CA HIS A 287 -4.05 -16.34 -6.23
C HIS A 287 -3.16 -17.51 -6.64
N GLY A 288 -2.31 -18.01 -5.75
CA GLY A 288 -1.57 -19.24 -6.00
C GLY A 288 -2.48 -20.44 -5.79
N ASP A 289 -2.97 -21.06 -6.86
CA ASP A 289 -3.79 -22.29 -6.78
C ASP A 289 -2.96 -23.46 -6.23
N THR A 290 -1.70 -23.54 -6.68
CA THR A 290 -0.71 -24.52 -6.22
C THR A 290 0.69 -23.90 -6.25
N ALA A 291 1.70 -24.66 -5.84
CA ALA A 291 3.10 -24.24 -5.95
C ALA A 291 3.57 -24.01 -7.41
N THR A 292 2.81 -24.44 -8.41
CA THR A 292 3.17 -24.36 -9.84
C THR A 292 2.09 -23.78 -10.73
N THR A 293 0.97 -23.31 -10.16
CA THR A 293 -0.13 -22.69 -10.91
C THR A 293 -0.69 -21.53 -10.12
N ALA A 294 -0.98 -20.41 -10.80
CA ALA A 294 -1.64 -19.27 -10.18
C ALA A 294 -2.63 -18.61 -11.14
N GLN A 295 -3.64 -17.98 -10.55
CA GLN A 295 -4.59 -17.13 -11.24
C GLN A 295 -4.33 -15.67 -10.89
N VAL A 296 -4.36 -14.79 -11.89
CA VAL A 296 -4.23 -13.35 -11.72
C VAL A 296 -5.50 -12.70 -12.21
N THR A 297 -6.06 -11.79 -11.44
CA THR A 297 -7.19 -10.96 -11.86
C THR A 297 -6.83 -9.49 -11.79
N GLY A 298 -7.44 -8.69 -12.66
CA GLY A 298 -7.17 -7.27 -12.71
C GLY A 298 -8.08 -6.55 -13.70
N VAL A 299 -7.66 -5.36 -14.10
CA VAL A 299 -8.38 -4.55 -15.08
C VAL A 299 -7.41 -4.01 -16.14
N ILE A 300 -7.87 -3.90 -17.37
CA ILE A 300 -7.20 -3.19 -18.46
C ILE A 300 -7.99 -1.91 -18.71
N THR A 301 -7.30 -0.80 -18.87
CA THR A 301 -7.92 0.51 -19.13
C THR A 301 -7.32 1.15 -20.36
N TYR A 302 -8.12 1.87 -21.13
CA TYR A 302 -7.63 2.80 -22.15
C TYR A 302 -8.44 4.09 -22.16
N GLN A 303 -7.90 5.12 -22.83
CA GLN A 303 -8.55 6.40 -23.02
C GLN A 303 -8.87 6.62 -24.50
N GLN A 304 -9.97 7.31 -24.77
CA GLN A 304 -10.31 7.75 -26.11
C GLN A 304 -10.70 9.21 -26.09
N ASP A 305 -9.97 10.02 -26.85
CA ASP A 305 -10.31 11.41 -27.07
C ASP A 305 -11.47 11.54 -28.05
N THR A 306 -12.44 12.36 -27.65
CA THR A 306 -13.48 12.90 -28.51
C THR A 306 -13.22 14.40 -28.70
N PRO A 307 -13.89 15.08 -29.66
CA PRO A 307 -13.69 16.52 -29.86
C PRO A 307 -13.95 17.40 -28.62
N THR A 308 -14.66 16.89 -27.60
CA THR A 308 -15.11 17.68 -26.44
C THR A 308 -14.76 17.06 -25.09
N HIS A 309 -14.44 15.76 -25.04
CA HIS A 309 -14.23 15.02 -23.80
C HIS A 309 -13.21 13.91 -24.00
N ARG A 310 -12.60 13.48 -22.91
CA ARG A 310 -11.83 12.23 -22.83
C ARG A 310 -12.66 11.17 -22.12
N VAL A 311 -12.87 10.02 -22.77
CA VAL A 311 -13.65 8.91 -22.22
C VAL A 311 -12.69 7.80 -21.79
N SER A 312 -12.88 7.29 -20.57
CA SER A 312 -12.14 6.11 -20.08
C SER A 312 -12.95 4.84 -20.27
N PHE A 313 -12.27 3.78 -20.68
CA PHE A 313 -12.82 2.44 -20.85
C PHE A 313 -12.05 1.46 -19.97
N GLU A 314 -12.76 0.50 -19.41
CA GLU A 314 -12.20 -0.53 -18.53
C GLU A 314 -12.78 -1.91 -18.86
N ALA A 315 -11.92 -2.93 -18.84
CA ALA A 315 -12.29 -4.33 -18.92
C ALA A 315 -11.63 -5.11 -17.78
N SER A 316 -12.38 -5.96 -17.09
CA SER A 316 -11.79 -6.93 -16.18
C SER A 316 -11.05 -8.01 -16.96
N TYR A 317 -10.01 -8.59 -16.37
CA TYR A 317 -9.34 -9.75 -16.95
C TYR A 317 -9.03 -10.83 -15.92
N THR A 318 -8.87 -12.04 -16.43
CA THR A 318 -8.32 -13.19 -15.71
C THR A 318 -7.18 -13.80 -16.52
N GLN A 319 -6.06 -14.07 -15.87
CA GLN A 319 -4.94 -14.84 -16.42
C GLN A 319 -4.71 -16.10 -15.58
N VAL A 320 -4.22 -17.14 -16.22
CA VAL A 320 -3.68 -18.35 -15.57
C VAL A 320 -2.23 -18.48 -15.98
N TRP A 321 -1.37 -18.67 -14.98
CA TRP A 321 0.07 -18.81 -15.11
C TRP A 321 0.50 -20.17 -14.59
N GLY A 322 1.39 -20.83 -15.33
CA GLY A 322 1.96 -22.12 -14.98
C GLY A 322 3.49 -22.06 -14.87
N LEU A 323 4.05 -22.72 -13.87
CA LEU A 323 5.49 -22.87 -13.73
C LEU A 323 5.98 -23.95 -14.69
N SER A 324 6.72 -23.56 -15.73
CA SER A 324 7.21 -24.48 -16.73
C SER A 324 8.28 -25.41 -16.14
N PRO A 325 8.11 -26.75 -16.23
CA PRO A 325 9.10 -27.70 -15.71
C PRO A 325 10.41 -27.70 -16.52
N TYR A 326 10.42 -27.06 -17.69
CA TYR A 326 11.59 -27.02 -18.58
C TYR A 326 12.44 -25.77 -18.38
N SER A 327 11.80 -24.60 -18.28
CA SER A 327 12.49 -23.31 -18.10
C SER A 327 12.64 -22.92 -16.62
N GLY A 328 11.81 -23.49 -15.74
CA GLY A 328 11.71 -23.06 -14.34
C GLY A 328 11.17 -21.63 -14.20
N GLN A 329 10.55 -21.09 -15.25
CA GLN A 329 9.94 -19.76 -15.28
C GLN A 329 8.41 -19.90 -15.28
N TRP A 330 7.74 -18.88 -14.76
CA TRP A 330 6.30 -18.75 -14.91
C TRP A 330 5.97 -18.31 -16.34
N GLU A 331 4.99 -18.98 -16.95
CA GLU A 331 4.58 -18.73 -18.32
C GLU A 331 3.06 -18.58 -18.36
N LEU A 332 2.55 -17.73 -19.25
CA LEU A 332 1.12 -17.55 -19.43
C LEU A 332 0.51 -18.80 -20.08
N GLU A 333 -0.55 -19.33 -19.49
CA GLU A 333 -1.33 -20.44 -20.04
C GLU A 333 -2.62 -19.94 -20.70
N SER A 334 -3.32 -19.01 -20.06
CA SER A 334 -4.52 -18.39 -20.63
C SER A 334 -4.73 -16.97 -20.13
N TRP A 335 -5.36 -16.14 -20.94
CA TRP A 335 -5.77 -14.78 -20.60
C TRP A 335 -7.15 -14.53 -21.23
N ILE A 336 -8.09 -14.11 -20.40
CA ILE A 336 -9.44 -13.71 -20.79
C ILE A 336 -9.60 -12.24 -20.43
N VAL A 337 -9.94 -11.40 -21.41
CA VAL A 337 -10.29 -9.99 -21.24
C VAL A 337 -11.78 -9.83 -21.55
N GLU A 338 -12.52 -9.36 -20.56
CA GLU A 338 -13.97 -9.12 -20.66
C GLU A 338 -14.27 -7.90 -21.56
N PRO A 339 -15.54 -7.68 -21.94
CA PRO A 339 -15.93 -6.50 -22.70
C PRO A 339 -15.57 -5.19 -22.02
N PHE A 340 -15.05 -4.23 -22.80
CA PHE A 340 -14.74 -2.89 -22.30
C PHE A 340 -16.02 -2.10 -22.04
N GLN A 341 -16.08 -1.44 -20.88
CA GLN A 341 -17.18 -0.59 -20.47
C GLN A 341 -16.67 0.83 -20.22
N SER A 342 -17.46 1.83 -20.58
CA SER A 342 -17.14 3.22 -20.27
C SER A 342 -17.30 3.47 -18.77
N THR A 343 -16.25 3.98 -18.13
CA THR A 343 -16.22 4.27 -16.68
C THR A 343 -16.44 5.75 -16.35
N GLY A 344 -16.51 6.61 -17.37
CA GLY A 344 -16.79 8.04 -17.22
C GLY A 344 -16.21 8.89 -18.36
N SER A 345 -16.62 10.15 -18.39
CA SER A 345 -16.09 11.18 -19.30
C SER A 345 -15.58 12.37 -18.49
N TYR A 346 -14.41 12.89 -18.88
CA TYR A 346 -13.84 14.11 -18.33
C TYR A 346 -13.91 15.21 -19.39
N GLU A 347 -14.39 16.41 -19.02
CA GLU A 347 -14.25 17.61 -19.86
C GLU A 347 -12.77 17.98 -19.97
N LEU A 348 -12.30 18.24 -21.19
CA LEU A 348 -10.91 18.56 -21.52
C LEU A 348 -10.55 20.02 -21.25
#